data_AF-A0A6G3Q732-F1
#
_entry.id   AF-A0A6G3Q732-F1
#
_cell.length_a   1.000
_cell.length_b   1.000
_cell.length_c   1.000
_cell.angle_alpha   90.00
_cell.angle_beta   90.00
_cell.angle_gamma   90.00
#
_symmetry.space_group_name_H-M   'P 1'
#
loop_
_entity.id
_entity.type
_entity.pdbx_description
1 polymer ?
#
loop_
_entity_poly.entity_id
_entity_poly.type
_entity_poly.pdbx_seq_one_letter_code
_entity_poly.pdbx_strand_id
1 'polypeptide(L)'
;MNRYALTFTVEPGSEPEVARILSGYGRPAAGRRAGGPPLLRRTSVFLSENRVIRVIDVDGRLGEVMAHLAEQPQIRAVEEALDPHLQEPRDLSGGDGIRAFLHRALLPVVHDRDTAGHLLPQSPAEQRGNRVALLYPARPGSGGELAELLAGTRVLHPDTPTTLARTTIFRRGDVVLRLAEVHGDTGEALDRIAAAAVRSGGADKLAALVTADENLHDTDGFRAFLERISVRMLTDRRIGAPA
;
A
#
# COMPACT_ATOMS: atom_id res chain seq x y z
N MET A 1 3.36 5.29 -15.49
CA MET A 1 2.57 4.51 -14.53
C MET A 1 2.44 5.31 -13.25
N ASN A 2 1.22 5.55 -12.80
CA ASN A 2 0.93 6.32 -11.60
C ASN A 2 0.45 5.39 -10.49
N ARG A 3 0.95 5.59 -9.27
CA ARG A 3 0.58 4.82 -8.09
C ARG A 3 -0.40 5.60 -7.24
N TYR A 4 -1.45 4.92 -6.78
CA TYR A 4 -2.44 5.48 -5.87
C TYR A 4 -2.74 4.48 -4.75
N ALA A 5 -3.04 5.00 -3.57
CA ALA A 5 -3.61 4.22 -2.48
C ALA A 5 -5.01 4.74 -2.17
N LEU A 6 -5.95 3.82 -1.99
CA LEU A 6 -7.31 4.08 -1.56
C LEU A 6 -7.51 3.41 -0.20
N THR A 7 -8.18 4.06 0.73
CA THR A 7 -8.56 3.47 2.01
C THR A 7 -10.04 3.69 2.30
N PHE A 8 -10.65 2.71 2.93
CA PHE A 8 -12.00 2.79 3.47
C PHE A 8 -12.10 1.86 4.68
N THR A 9 -13.10 2.07 5.51
CA THR A 9 -13.37 1.24 6.67
C THR A 9 -14.59 0.36 6.42
N VAL A 10 -14.57 -0.81 7.07
CA VAL A 10 -15.66 -1.78 7.06
C VAL A 10 -16.26 -1.89 8.45
N GLU A 11 -17.50 -2.39 8.51
CA GLU A 11 -18.20 -2.58 9.77
C GLU A 11 -17.39 -3.52 10.67
N PRO A 12 -17.19 -3.18 11.97
CA PRO A 12 -16.49 -4.05 12.90
C PRO A 12 -17.11 -5.45 12.93
N GLY A 13 -16.29 -6.48 12.85
CA GLY A 13 -16.72 -7.88 12.76
C GLY A 13 -16.95 -8.40 11.34
N SER A 14 -17.00 -7.52 10.33
CA SER A 14 -17.11 -7.93 8.91
C SER A 14 -15.76 -8.27 8.26
N GLU A 15 -14.64 -8.13 8.98
CA GLU A 15 -13.28 -8.30 8.45
C GLU A 15 -13.04 -9.67 7.80
N PRO A 16 -13.50 -10.80 8.37
CA PRO A 16 -13.30 -12.11 7.75
C PRO A 16 -14.00 -12.24 6.40
N GLU A 17 -15.22 -11.72 6.30
CA GLU A 17 -16.04 -11.79 5.08
C GLU A 17 -15.51 -10.85 4.00
N VAL A 18 -15.15 -9.62 4.38
CA VAL A 18 -14.47 -8.66 3.51
C VAL A 18 -13.16 -9.24 2.98
N ALA A 19 -12.38 -9.94 3.82
CA ALA A 19 -11.16 -10.60 3.40
C ALA A 19 -11.42 -11.69 2.35
N ARG A 20 -12.48 -12.49 2.53
CA ARG A 20 -12.92 -13.52 1.57
C ARG A 20 -13.31 -12.90 0.23
N ILE A 21 -14.10 -11.84 0.24
CA ILE A 21 -14.54 -11.13 -0.98
C ILE A 21 -13.34 -10.55 -1.74
N LEU A 22 -12.45 -9.85 -1.03
CA LEU A 22 -11.32 -9.14 -1.65
C LEU A 22 -10.18 -10.07 -2.10
N SER A 23 -10.01 -11.23 -1.47
CA SER A 23 -9.05 -12.24 -1.91
C SER A 23 -9.53 -13.04 -3.13
N GLY A 24 -10.83 -13.33 -3.22
CA GLY A 24 -11.38 -14.29 -4.18
C GLY A 24 -11.75 -13.75 -5.58
N TYR A 25 -11.76 -12.43 -5.79
CA TYR A 25 -12.27 -11.91 -7.07
C TYR A 25 -11.29 -12.04 -8.24
N GLY A 26 -11.83 -12.36 -9.41
CA GLY A 26 -11.07 -12.51 -10.64
C GLY A 26 -10.49 -11.18 -11.14
N ARG A 27 -9.44 -11.25 -11.97
CA ARG A 27 -8.83 -10.04 -12.53
C ARG A 27 -9.78 -9.36 -13.53
N PRO A 28 -9.90 -8.02 -13.48
CA PRO A 28 -10.62 -7.28 -14.51
C PRO A 28 -9.95 -7.48 -15.88
N ALA A 29 -10.75 -7.31 -16.94
CA ALA A 29 -10.24 -7.26 -18.30
C ALA A 29 -9.19 -6.15 -18.42
N ALA A 30 -8.11 -6.47 -19.16
CA ALA A 30 -6.91 -5.65 -19.25
C ALA A 30 -7.24 -4.18 -19.61
N GLY A 31 -7.77 -3.94 -20.81
CA GLY A 31 -7.89 -2.60 -21.39
C GLY A 31 -9.32 -2.11 -21.64
N ARG A 32 -9.41 -0.90 -22.23
CA ARG A 32 -10.69 -0.26 -22.62
C ARG A 32 -11.49 -1.02 -23.67
N ARG A 33 -10.81 -1.86 -24.45
CA ARG A 33 -11.37 -2.72 -25.50
C ARG A 33 -10.82 -4.12 -25.29
N ALA A 34 -11.53 -5.13 -25.80
CA ALA A 34 -11.01 -6.49 -25.83
C ALA A 34 -9.63 -6.50 -26.51
N GLY A 35 -8.61 -7.01 -25.83
CA GLY A 35 -7.21 -7.04 -26.31
C GLY A 35 -6.43 -5.72 -26.21
N GLY A 36 -7.02 -4.64 -25.67
CA GLY A 36 -6.33 -3.36 -25.48
C GLY A 36 -5.28 -3.38 -24.35
N PRO A 37 -4.37 -2.38 -24.29
CA PRO A 37 -3.35 -2.32 -23.25
C PRO A 37 -3.99 -2.14 -21.88
N PRO A 38 -3.43 -2.77 -20.84
CA PRO A 38 -4.08 -2.77 -19.55
C PRO A 38 -4.00 -1.43 -18.82
N LEU A 39 -5.14 -0.97 -18.31
CA LEU A 39 -5.21 0.27 -17.50
C LEU A 39 -4.76 0.03 -16.06
N LEU A 40 -5.06 -1.16 -15.52
CA LEU A 40 -4.69 -1.56 -14.16
C LEU A 40 -3.48 -2.48 -14.23
N ARG A 41 -2.31 -1.97 -13.82
CA ARG A 41 -1.04 -2.70 -13.89
C ARG A 41 -0.82 -3.67 -12.75
N ARG A 42 -1.15 -3.21 -11.56
CA ARG A 42 -1.02 -3.96 -10.32
C ARG A 42 -2.09 -3.52 -9.33
N THR A 43 -2.63 -4.45 -8.57
CA THR A 43 -3.52 -4.18 -7.44
C THR A 43 -3.10 -5.02 -6.26
N SER A 44 -2.79 -4.35 -5.16
CA SER A 44 -2.51 -4.99 -3.88
C SER A 44 -3.56 -4.52 -2.89
N VAL A 45 -4.19 -5.46 -2.18
CA VAL A 45 -5.19 -5.15 -1.15
C VAL A 45 -4.64 -5.63 0.18
N PHE A 46 -4.73 -4.76 1.17
CA PHE A 46 -4.28 -4.99 2.54
C PHE A 46 -5.43 -4.71 3.51
N LEU A 47 -5.40 -5.38 4.66
CA LEU A 47 -6.39 -5.24 5.73
C LEU A 47 -5.68 -5.09 7.08
N SER A 48 -5.94 -3.96 7.76
CA SER A 48 -5.48 -3.68 9.13
C SER A 48 -6.73 -3.42 9.96
N GLU A 49 -7.02 -4.28 10.93
CA GLU A 49 -8.28 -4.23 11.69
C GLU A 49 -9.48 -4.11 10.71
N ASN A 50 -10.35 -3.11 10.89
CA ASN A 50 -11.48 -2.84 10.00
C ASN A 50 -11.13 -1.88 8.84
N ARG A 51 -9.86 -1.58 8.60
CA ARG A 51 -9.40 -0.68 7.53
C ARG A 51 -8.86 -1.46 6.34
N VAL A 52 -9.50 -1.28 5.19
CA VAL A 52 -9.00 -1.76 3.90
C VAL A 52 -8.10 -0.68 3.28
N ILE A 53 -6.98 -1.14 2.70
CA ILE A 53 -6.04 -0.31 1.94
C ILE A 53 -5.83 -1.00 0.59
N ARG A 54 -6.15 -0.32 -0.50
CA ARG A 54 -5.95 -0.80 -1.87
C ARG A 54 -4.91 0.07 -2.55
N VAL A 55 -3.76 -0.51 -2.89
CA VAL A 55 -2.73 0.15 -3.71
C VAL A 55 -2.88 -0.32 -5.14
N ILE A 56 -3.00 0.64 -6.06
CA ILE A 56 -3.11 0.38 -7.49
C ILE A 56 -2.03 1.12 -8.26
N ASP A 57 -1.46 0.43 -9.23
CA ASP A 57 -0.65 1.04 -10.26
C ASP A 57 -1.48 1.09 -11.54
N VAL A 58 -1.63 2.27 -12.11
CA VAL A 58 -2.49 2.48 -13.28
C VAL A 58 -1.79 3.27 -14.37
N ASP A 59 -2.22 3.03 -15.61
CA ASP A 59 -1.90 3.85 -16.76
C ASP A 59 -3.09 4.77 -17.09
N GLY A 60 -2.86 6.08 -16.93
CA GLY A 60 -3.87 7.11 -17.16
C GLY A 60 -4.32 7.84 -15.89
N ARG A 61 -5.42 8.58 -16.00
CA ARG A 61 -6.00 9.36 -14.90
C ARG A 61 -6.84 8.45 -14.02
N LEU A 62 -6.64 8.52 -12.70
CA LEU A 62 -7.29 7.62 -11.73
C LEU A 62 -8.81 7.57 -11.90
N GLY A 63 -9.48 8.72 -12.02
CA GLY A 63 -10.94 8.78 -12.17
C GLY A 63 -11.44 8.04 -13.42
N GLU A 64 -10.75 8.17 -14.56
CA GLU A 64 -11.12 7.47 -15.78
C GLU A 64 -10.87 5.96 -15.69
N VAL A 65 -9.79 5.55 -15.02
CA VAL A 65 -9.49 4.14 -14.80
C VAL A 65 -10.53 3.53 -13.85
N MET A 66 -10.91 4.23 -12.79
CA MET A 66 -11.96 3.78 -11.87
C MET A 66 -13.32 3.66 -12.56
N ALA A 67 -13.69 4.64 -13.40
CA ALA A 67 -14.93 4.58 -14.19
C ALA A 67 -14.94 3.35 -15.12
N HIS A 68 -13.84 3.12 -15.83
CA HIS A 68 -13.69 1.94 -16.69
C HIS A 68 -13.77 0.62 -15.89
N LEU A 69 -13.14 0.56 -14.71
CA LEU A 69 -13.17 -0.65 -13.87
C LEU A 69 -14.57 -0.92 -13.31
N ALA A 70 -15.32 0.12 -12.94
CA ALA A 70 -16.68 -0.02 -12.39
C ALA A 70 -17.70 -0.56 -13.41
N GLU A 71 -17.42 -0.47 -14.71
CA GLU A 71 -18.25 -1.07 -15.75
C GLU A 71 -18.11 -2.59 -15.85
N GLN A 72 -17.07 -3.17 -15.26
CA GLN A 72 -16.75 -4.57 -15.43
C GLN A 72 -17.58 -5.47 -14.50
N PRO A 73 -18.22 -6.54 -15.01
CA PRO A 73 -19.08 -7.40 -14.21
C PRO A 73 -18.42 -7.97 -12.95
N GLN A 74 -17.14 -8.34 -13.04
CA GLN A 74 -16.37 -8.88 -11.92
C GLN A 74 -16.17 -7.82 -10.82
N ILE A 75 -16.00 -6.55 -11.20
CA ILE A 75 -15.87 -5.45 -10.23
C ILE A 75 -17.23 -5.15 -9.61
N ARG A 76 -18.30 -5.07 -10.41
CA ARG A 76 -19.66 -4.86 -9.89
C ARG A 76 -20.07 -5.91 -8.86
N ALA A 77 -19.83 -7.18 -9.15
CA ALA A 77 -20.13 -8.27 -8.21
C ALA A 77 -19.35 -8.16 -6.88
N VAL A 78 -18.10 -7.65 -6.94
CA VAL A 78 -17.30 -7.40 -5.73
C VAL A 78 -17.83 -6.21 -4.94
N GLU A 79 -18.21 -5.14 -5.62
CA GLU A 79 -18.77 -3.94 -4.99
C GLU A 79 -20.12 -4.26 -4.33
N GLU A 80 -21.04 -4.95 -5.04
CA GLU A 80 -22.32 -5.42 -4.49
C GLU A 80 -22.15 -6.33 -3.28
N ALA A 81 -21.13 -7.21 -3.29
CA ALA A 81 -20.82 -8.06 -2.15
C ALA A 81 -20.20 -7.29 -0.98
N LEU A 82 -19.47 -6.21 -1.23
CA LEU A 82 -18.85 -5.38 -0.19
C LEU A 82 -19.83 -4.41 0.47
N ASP A 83 -20.83 -3.92 -0.25
CA ASP A 83 -21.74 -2.87 0.20
C ASP A 83 -22.34 -3.08 1.60
N PRO A 84 -22.82 -4.29 1.98
CA PRO A 84 -23.37 -4.52 3.32
C PRO A 84 -22.34 -4.39 4.46
N HIS A 85 -21.06 -4.40 4.12
CA HIS A 85 -19.96 -4.38 5.07
C HIS A 85 -19.26 -3.02 5.14
N LEU A 86 -19.65 -2.02 4.35
CA LEU A 86 -19.02 -0.71 4.37
C LEU A 86 -19.62 0.17 5.48
N GLN A 87 -18.76 0.81 6.30
CA GLN A 87 -19.24 1.83 7.24
C GLN A 87 -19.79 3.08 6.54
N GLU A 88 -19.19 3.40 5.39
CA GLU A 88 -19.65 4.49 4.53
C GLU A 88 -20.03 3.90 3.17
N PRO A 89 -21.33 3.94 2.80
CA PRO A 89 -21.77 3.51 1.48
C PRO A 89 -20.99 4.21 0.37
N ARG A 90 -20.77 3.51 -0.75
CA ARG A 90 -20.15 4.11 -1.93
C ARG A 90 -20.92 3.78 -3.19
N ASP A 91 -20.98 4.75 -4.07
CA ASP A 91 -21.53 4.57 -5.41
C ASP A 91 -20.40 4.75 -6.42
N LEU A 92 -20.14 3.70 -7.19
CA LEU A 92 -19.17 3.71 -8.29
C LEU A 92 -19.86 3.67 -9.67
N SER A 93 -21.19 3.73 -9.73
CA SER A 93 -21.99 3.60 -10.96
C SER A 93 -21.92 4.83 -11.87
N GLY A 94 -21.52 5.99 -11.34
CA GLY A 94 -21.46 7.25 -12.07
C GLY A 94 -20.26 8.12 -11.70
N GLY A 95 -19.97 9.10 -12.57
CA GLY A 95 -18.81 9.99 -12.41
C GLY A 95 -18.82 10.81 -11.11
N ASP A 96 -19.98 11.26 -10.67
CA ASP A 96 -20.11 12.02 -9.41
C ASP A 96 -19.91 11.12 -8.18
N GLY A 97 -20.44 9.89 -8.19
CA GLY A 97 -20.20 8.90 -7.14
C GLY A 97 -18.71 8.54 -7.03
N ILE A 98 -18.05 8.28 -8.16
CA ILE A 98 -16.60 8.04 -8.21
C ILE A 98 -15.82 9.24 -7.64
N ARG A 99 -16.19 10.47 -8.02
CA ARG A 99 -15.53 11.68 -7.49
C ARG A 99 -15.70 11.79 -5.98
N ALA A 100 -16.90 11.57 -5.47
CA ALA A 100 -17.18 11.58 -4.04
C ALA A 100 -16.40 10.49 -3.29
N PHE A 101 -16.29 9.29 -3.87
CA PHE A 101 -15.48 8.20 -3.33
C PHE A 101 -14.00 8.55 -3.29
N LEU A 102 -13.42 9.02 -4.40
CA LEU A 102 -12.01 9.40 -4.45
C LEU A 102 -11.70 10.56 -3.49
N HIS A 103 -12.62 11.52 -3.35
CA HIS A 103 -12.44 12.63 -2.41
C HIS A 103 -12.27 12.15 -0.97
N ARG A 104 -12.94 11.08 -0.53
CA ARG A 104 -12.81 10.54 0.84
C ARG A 104 -11.77 9.44 0.98
N ALA A 105 -11.61 8.59 -0.04
CA ALA A 105 -10.83 7.37 0.06
C ALA A 105 -9.37 7.53 -0.38
N LEU A 106 -9.05 8.54 -1.19
CA LEU A 106 -7.69 8.69 -1.71
C LEU A 106 -6.71 9.00 -0.56
N LEU A 107 -5.64 8.23 -0.49
CA LEU A 107 -4.42 8.51 0.26
C LEU A 107 -3.38 9.06 -0.73
N PRO A 108 -3.16 10.38 -0.79
CA PRO A 108 -2.17 10.98 -1.68
C PRO A 108 -0.75 10.47 -1.42
N VAL A 109 0.00 10.28 -2.49
CA VAL A 109 1.46 10.08 -2.41
C VAL A 109 2.09 11.39 -1.96
N VAL A 110 2.85 11.36 -0.88
CA VAL A 110 3.63 12.51 -0.38
C VAL A 110 5.13 12.34 -0.58
N HIS A 111 5.58 11.10 -0.73
CA HIS A 111 6.96 10.80 -1.08
C HIS A 111 7.01 9.49 -1.89
N ASP A 112 7.88 9.44 -2.88
CA ASP A 112 8.07 8.26 -3.71
C ASP A 112 9.52 8.20 -4.17
N ARG A 113 10.15 7.05 -3.95
CA ARG A 113 11.57 6.86 -4.19
C ARG A 113 11.83 5.48 -4.76
N ASP A 114 12.34 5.45 -5.98
CA ASP A 114 12.88 4.26 -6.62
C ASP A 114 14.38 4.11 -6.29
N THR A 115 14.83 2.87 -6.15
CA THR A 115 16.24 2.51 -6.07
C THR A 115 16.81 2.36 -7.48
N ALA A 116 18.03 2.84 -7.71
CA ALA A 116 18.69 2.71 -8.99
C ALA A 116 18.87 1.23 -9.38
N GLY A 117 18.53 0.88 -10.63
CA GLY A 117 18.47 -0.53 -11.06
C GLY A 117 19.79 -1.30 -10.94
N HIS A 118 20.95 -0.62 -11.01
CA HIS A 118 22.26 -1.25 -10.84
C HIS A 118 22.55 -1.68 -9.39
N LEU A 119 21.80 -1.17 -8.41
CA LEU A 119 21.90 -1.56 -7.00
C LEU A 119 20.97 -2.72 -6.64
N LEU A 120 20.09 -3.12 -7.56
CA LEU A 120 19.13 -4.20 -7.35
C LEU A 120 19.67 -5.55 -7.89
N PRO A 121 19.15 -6.68 -7.40
CA PRO A 121 19.46 -7.98 -7.97
C PRO A 121 19.12 -8.03 -9.46
N GLN A 122 20.04 -8.55 -10.28
CA GLN A 122 19.91 -8.57 -11.74
C GLN A 122 19.15 -9.81 -12.26
N SER A 123 18.93 -10.84 -11.43
CA SER A 123 18.24 -12.06 -11.85
C SER A 123 16.72 -11.83 -12.00
N PRO A 124 16.08 -12.30 -13.10
CA PRO A 124 14.63 -12.16 -13.31
C PRO A 124 13.76 -12.79 -12.22
N ALA A 125 14.22 -13.86 -11.57
CA ALA A 125 13.51 -14.51 -10.48
C ALA A 125 13.45 -13.62 -9.23
N GLU A 126 14.50 -12.82 -9.01
CA GLU A 126 14.68 -11.94 -7.85
C GLU A 126 14.03 -10.57 -8.09
N GLN A 127 13.83 -10.16 -9.35
CA GLN A 127 13.16 -8.91 -9.72
C GLN A 127 11.64 -8.88 -9.42
N ARG A 128 11.06 -9.97 -8.92
CA ARG A 128 9.63 -10.02 -8.58
C ARG A 128 9.38 -9.24 -7.28
N GLY A 129 9.18 -7.93 -7.40
CA GLY A 129 8.97 -7.03 -6.26
C GLY A 129 7.75 -7.37 -5.40
N ASN A 130 7.97 -8.03 -4.27
CA ASN A 130 7.00 -8.24 -3.19
C ASN A 130 6.66 -6.90 -2.53
N ARG A 131 5.46 -6.79 -1.96
CA ARG A 131 5.00 -5.58 -1.29
C ARG A 131 4.83 -5.81 0.19
N VAL A 132 5.37 -4.89 0.96
CA VAL A 132 5.11 -4.76 2.39
C VAL A 132 4.45 -3.41 2.62
N ALA A 133 3.31 -3.42 3.29
CA ALA A 133 2.57 -2.23 3.69
C ALA A 133 2.72 -2.05 5.20
N LEU A 134 3.16 -0.87 5.63
CA LEU A 134 3.34 -0.50 7.04
C LEU A 134 2.41 0.68 7.34
N LEU A 135 1.39 0.46 8.17
CA LEU A 135 0.45 1.49 8.59
C LEU A 135 0.89 2.04 9.94
N TYR A 136 1.53 3.20 9.93
CA TYR A 136 2.10 3.76 11.16
C TYR A 136 1.00 4.29 12.09
N PRO A 137 1.02 3.94 13.39
CA PRO A 137 0.07 4.43 14.38
C PRO A 137 0.47 5.85 14.82
N ALA A 138 0.31 6.82 13.91
CA ALA A 138 0.65 8.22 14.17
C ALA A 138 -0.20 8.77 15.33
N ARG A 139 0.44 9.55 16.19
CA ARG A 139 -0.29 10.33 17.21
C ARG A 139 -1.13 11.42 16.53
N PRO A 140 -2.20 11.90 17.19
CA PRO A 140 -3.04 12.96 16.63
C PRO A 140 -2.23 14.20 16.23
N GLY A 141 -2.38 14.65 14.98
CA GLY A 141 -1.67 15.78 14.41
C GLY A 141 -0.25 15.49 13.90
N SER A 142 0.31 14.30 14.19
CA SER A 142 1.70 13.96 13.86
C SER A 142 1.90 13.46 12.44
N GLY A 143 0.84 13.19 11.66
CA GLY A 143 0.96 12.53 10.36
C GLY A 143 1.82 13.27 9.33
N GLY A 144 1.83 14.60 9.36
CA GLY A 144 2.68 15.40 8.47
C GLY A 144 4.17 15.22 8.77
N GLU A 145 4.56 15.49 10.02
CA GLU A 145 5.95 15.36 10.48
C GLU A 145 6.45 13.91 10.39
N LEU A 146 5.58 12.93 10.65
CA LEU A 146 5.90 11.53 10.48
C LEU A 146 6.21 11.19 9.02
N ALA A 147 5.41 11.66 8.07
CA ALA A 147 5.66 11.43 6.65
C ALA A 147 7.00 12.04 6.21
N GLU A 148 7.35 13.23 6.70
CA GLU A 148 8.62 13.89 6.44
C GLU A 148 9.81 13.11 7.04
N LEU A 149 9.68 12.64 8.27
CA LEU A 149 10.69 11.80 8.92
C LEU A 149 10.95 10.52 8.11
N LEU A 150 9.88 9.83 7.69
CA LEU A 150 9.98 8.62 6.89
C LEU A 150 10.58 8.88 5.51
N ALA A 151 10.29 10.03 4.89
CA ALA A 151 10.85 10.46 3.62
C ALA A 151 12.36 10.77 3.72
N GLY A 152 12.78 11.39 4.82
CA GLY A 152 14.19 11.69 5.11
C GLY A 152 15.03 10.46 5.46
N THR A 153 14.38 9.37 5.91
CA THR A 153 15.08 8.15 6.32
C THR A 153 15.65 7.41 5.11
N ARG A 154 16.96 7.54 4.91
CA ARG A 154 17.68 6.74 3.93
C ARG A 154 17.94 5.34 4.49
N VAL A 155 17.21 4.36 3.97
CA VAL A 155 17.41 2.96 4.34
C VAL A 155 18.80 2.44 3.94
N LEU A 156 19.44 3.09 2.96
CA LEU A 156 20.65 2.62 2.29
C LEU A 156 21.63 3.76 2.05
N HIS A 157 22.91 3.42 2.08
CA HIS A 157 23.97 4.26 1.53
C HIS A 157 23.81 4.32 -0.01
N PRO A 158 24.12 5.44 -0.67
CA PRO A 158 23.87 5.65 -2.11
C PRO A 158 24.35 4.54 -3.04
N ASP A 159 25.43 3.83 -2.67
CA ASP A 159 26.09 2.82 -3.52
C ASP A 159 26.05 1.41 -2.93
N THR A 160 25.20 1.15 -1.92
CA THR A 160 25.08 -0.18 -1.33
C THR A 160 24.01 -1.00 -2.06
N PRO A 161 24.37 -2.18 -2.59
CA PRO A 161 23.40 -3.12 -3.15
C PRO A 161 22.27 -3.44 -2.16
N THR A 162 21.05 -3.59 -2.66
CA THR A 162 19.87 -3.77 -1.83
C THR A 162 18.80 -4.58 -2.52
N THR A 163 17.88 -5.11 -1.73
CA THR A 163 16.63 -5.70 -2.22
C THR A 163 15.46 -4.70 -2.20
N LEU A 164 15.59 -3.55 -1.53
CA LEU A 164 14.53 -2.54 -1.48
C LEU A 164 14.48 -1.79 -2.81
N ALA A 165 13.50 -2.12 -3.66
CA ALA A 165 13.34 -1.57 -5.00
C ALA A 165 12.66 -0.19 -5.01
N ARG A 166 11.65 0.02 -4.16
CA ARG A 166 10.93 1.30 -4.07
C ARG A 166 10.34 1.50 -2.69
N THR A 167 10.27 2.75 -2.26
CA THR A 167 9.49 3.16 -1.08
C THR A 167 8.54 4.28 -1.48
N THR A 168 7.24 4.07 -1.24
CA THR A 168 6.20 5.09 -1.43
C THR A 168 5.54 5.39 -0.09
N ILE A 169 5.39 6.66 0.26
CA ILE A 169 4.68 7.12 1.47
C ILE A 169 3.40 7.81 1.03
N PHE A 170 2.29 7.34 1.58
CA PHE A 170 0.96 7.91 1.39
C PHE A 170 0.49 8.51 2.70
N ARG A 171 -0.20 9.66 2.63
CA ARG A 171 -0.64 10.35 3.83
C ARG A 171 -1.95 11.10 3.64
N ARG A 172 -2.85 10.96 4.61
CA ARG A 172 -4.06 11.79 4.77
C ARG A 172 -4.36 11.99 6.25
N GLY A 173 -4.29 13.23 6.74
CA GLY A 173 -4.37 13.47 8.18
C GLY A 173 -3.28 12.70 8.92
N ASP A 174 -3.67 11.85 9.86
CA ASP A 174 -2.75 10.97 10.62
C ASP A 174 -2.68 9.53 10.08
N VAL A 175 -3.39 9.24 8.98
CA VAL A 175 -3.21 7.97 8.26
C VAL A 175 -1.93 8.05 7.43
N VAL A 176 -0.88 7.37 7.89
CA VAL A 176 0.42 7.31 7.22
C VAL A 176 0.74 5.87 6.83
N LEU A 177 0.77 5.60 5.53
CA LEU A 177 1.09 4.31 4.97
C LEU A 177 2.44 4.38 4.27
N ARG A 178 3.37 3.50 4.63
CA ARG A 178 4.59 3.26 3.87
C ARG A 178 4.44 1.94 3.12
N LEU A 179 4.60 1.99 1.80
CA LEU A 179 4.69 0.82 0.95
C LEU A 179 6.15 0.62 0.54
N ALA A 180 6.70 -0.53 0.91
CA ALA A 180 8.01 -0.98 0.44
C ALA A 180 7.83 -2.06 -0.63
N GLU A 181 8.48 -1.88 -1.77
CA GLU A 181 8.62 -2.92 -2.78
C GLU A 181 10.01 -3.54 -2.67
N VAL A 182 10.05 -4.86 -2.54
CA VAL A 182 11.26 -5.60 -2.16
C VAL A 182 11.45 -6.80 -3.09
N HIS A 183 12.67 -6.97 -3.57
CA HIS A 183 13.10 -8.12 -4.37
C HIS A 183 13.50 -9.26 -3.42
N GLY A 184 12.79 -10.39 -3.46
CA GLY A 184 13.04 -11.51 -2.54
C GLY A 184 12.22 -11.44 -1.25
N ASP A 185 12.81 -11.89 -0.15
CA ASP A 185 12.10 -12.11 1.12
C ASP A 185 11.67 -10.82 1.81
N THR A 186 10.42 -10.79 2.30
CA THR A 186 9.84 -9.63 2.97
C THR A 186 10.31 -9.48 4.42
N GLY A 187 10.63 -10.59 5.10
CA GLY A 187 11.16 -10.59 6.47
C GLY A 187 12.56 -9.97 6.51
N GLU A 188 13.46 -10.41 5.63
CA GLU A 188 14.79 -9.80 5.52
C GLU A 188 14.71 -8.31 5.16
N ALA A 189 13.71 -7.91 4.38
CA ALA A 189 13.53 -6.50 4.06
C ALA A 189 13.12 -5.68 5.30
N LEU A 190 12.28 -6.23 6.18
CA LEU A 190 11.94 -5.60 7.45
C LEU A 190 13.17 -5.50 8.36
N ASP A 191 14.02 -6.53 8.42
CA ASP A 191 15.27 -6.50 9.19
C ASP A 191 16.19 -5.37 8.70
N ARG A 192 16.34 -5.23 7.38
CA ARG A 192 17.13 -4.13 6.77
C ARG A 192 16.53 -2.76 7.05
N ILE A 193 15.20 -2.62 7.02
CA ILE A 193 14.52 -1.35 7.35
C ILE A 193 14.74 -1.00 8.82
N ALA A 194 14.60 -1.97 9.73
CA ALA A 194 14.83 -1.78 11.17
C ALA A 194 16.26 -1.32 11.44
N ALA A 195 17.24 -2.07 10.92
CA ALA A 195 18.65 -1.75 11.12
C ALA A 195 19.00 -0.36 10.56
N ALA A 196 18.42 0.04 9.43
CA ALA A 196 18.65 1.36 8.86
C ALA A 196 17.97 2.49 9.65
N ALA A 197 16.78 2.26 10.17
CA ALA A 197 16.08 3.22 11.00
C ALA A 197 16.86 3.51 12.29
N VAL A 198 17.37 2.48 12.96
CA VAL A 198 18.21 2.64 14.16
C VAL A 198 19.49 3.39 13.84
N ARG A 199 20.22 3.02 12.77
CA ARG A 199 21.44 3.72 12.33
C ARG A 199 21.20 5.19 11.98
N SER A 200 20.01 5.55 11.52
CA SER A 200 19.69 6.94 11.19
C SER A 200 19.65 7.88 12.40
N GLY A 201 19.57 7.32 13.62
CA GLY A 201 19.44 8.11 14.85
C GLY A 201 18.09 8.79 15.03
N GLY A 202 17.10 8.48 14.18
CA GLY A 202 15.75 9.09 14.22
C GLY A 202 14.79 8.48 15.24
N ALA A 203 15.26 7.61 16.14
CA ALA A 203 14.43 6.83 17.07
C ALA A 203 13.59 7.72 18.00
N ASP A 204 14.22 8.69 18.67
CA ASP A 204 13.52 9.63 19.58
C ASP A 204 12.41 10.40 18.85
N LYS A 205 12.73 10.90 17.65
CA LYS A 205 11.78 11.64 16.83
C LYS A 205 10.62 10.75 16.40
N LEU A 206 10.89 9.49 16.02
CA LEU A 206 9.83 8.55 15.67
C LEU A 206 8.94 8.24 16.87
N ALA A 207 9.53 7.93 18.03
CA ALA A 207 8.81 7.60 19.27
C ALA A 207 7.86 8.74 19.71
N ALA A 208 8.26 9.99 19.50
CA ALA A 208 7.42 11.16 19.75
C ALA A 208 6.21 11.27 18.80
N LEU A 209 6.27 10.68 17.60
CA LEU A 209 5.26 10.81 16.55
C LEU A 209 4.31 9.62 16.45
N VAL A 210 4.63 8.48 17.07
CA VAL A 210 3.86 7.24 16.98
C VAL A 210 3.51 6.65 18.35
N THR A 211 2.48 5.82 18.38
CA THR A 211 2.20 4.94 19.50
C THR A 211 2.96 3.63 19.33
N ALA A 212 3.99 3.45 20.15
CA ALA A 212 4.81 2.24 20.20
C ALA A 212 5.08 1.85 21.65
N ASP A 213 4.94 0.56 21.93
CA ASP A 213 5.34 -0.04 23.21
C ASP A 213 6.74 -0.66 23.09
N GLU A 214 7.21 -0.87 21.86
CA GLU A 214 8.51 -1.45 21.55
C GLU A 214 9.66 -0.45 21.71
N ASN A 215 10.87 -0.96 21.98
CA ASN A 215 12.07 -0.15 21.99
C ASN A 215 12.52 0.22 20.57
N LEU A 216 12.35 1.47 20.16
CA LEU A 216 12.75 1.94 18.83
C LEU A 216 14.24 2.27 18.71
N HIS A 217 15.03 2.11 19.77
CA HIS A 217 16.47 2.43 19.78
C HIS A 217 17.38 1.24 19.41
N ASP A 218 16.85 0.02 19.39
CA ASP A 218 17.58 -1.16 18.97
C ASP A 218 16.87 -1.86 17.81
N THR A 219 17.61 -2.69 17.09
CA THR A 219 17.13 -3.31 15.84
C THR A 219 15.98 -4.29 16.12
N ASP A 220 16.01 -5.02 17.24
CA ASP A 220 15.03 -6.06 17.54
C ASP A 220 13.68 -5.45 17.93
N GLY A 221 13.69 -4.43 18.78
CA GLY A 221 12.49 -3.68 19.15
C GLY A 221 11.91 -2.91 17.96
N PHE A 222 12.75 -2.30 17.12
CA PHE A 222 12.27 -1.66 15.89
C PHE A 222 11.70 -2.70 14.91
N ARG A 223 12.31 -3.88 14.82
CA ARG A 223 11.82 -4.96 13.96
C ARG A 223 10.46 -5.47 14.42
N ALA A 224 10.27 -5.65 15.71
CA ALA A 224 8.97 -6.00 16.32
C ALA A 224 7.91 -4.92 16.05
N PHE A 225 8.28 -3.64 16.19
CA PHE A 225 7.40 -2.52 15.83
C PHE A 225 6.95 -2.59 14.37
N LEU A 226 7.89 -2.80 13.44
CA LEU A 226 7.57 -2.96 12.01
C LEU A 226 6.64 -4.14 11.74
N GLU A 227 6.82 -5.23 12.47
CA GLU A 227 5.99 -6.43 12.40
C GLU A 227 4.56 -6.14 12.83
N ARG A 228 4.39 -5.45 13.95
CA ARG A 228 3.08 -5.07 14.48
C ARG A 228 2.32 -4.14 13.53
N ILE A 229 3.02 -3.18 12.91
CA ILE A 229 2.40 -2.22 11.98
C ILE A 229 2.30 -2.75 10.55
N SER A 230 2.80 -3.96 10.29
CA SER A 230 2.68 -4.60 8.97
C SER A 230 1.24 -4.98 8.71
N VAL A 231 0.73 -4.53 7.57
CA VAL A 231 -0.65 -4.77 7.17
C VAL A 231 -0.74 -6.08 6.41
N ARG A 232 -1.66 -6.96 6.81
CA ARG A 232 -1.90 -8.24 6.15
C ARG A 232 -2.32 -8.02 4.70
N MET A 233 -1.53 -8.53 3.76
CA MET A 233 -1.87 -8.56 2.35
C MET A 233 -2.89 -9.65 2.07
N LEU A 234 -4.04 -9.28 1.49
CA LEU A 234 -5.10 -10.20 1.09
C LEU A 234 -4.87 -10.74 -0.33
N THR A 235 -4.36 -9.88 -1.22
CA THR A 235 -4.10 -10.24 -2.62
C THR A 235 -3.12 -9.26 -3.24
N ASP A 236 -2.31 -9.73 -4.19
CA ASP A 236 -1.45 -8.92 -5.05
C ASP A 236 -1.52 -9.45 -6.48
N ARG A 237 -2.26 -8.74 -7.32
CA ARG A 237 -2.50 -9.12 -8.72
C ARG A 237 -1.68 -8.23 -9.63
N ARG A 238 -0.90 -8.84 -10.55
CA ARG A 238 -0.02 -8.15 -11.50
C ARG A 238 -0.29 -8.66 -12.90
N ILE A 239 -0.30 -7.79 -13.91
CA ILE A 239 -0.36 -8.28 -15.30
C ILE A 239 0.81 -9.22 -15.57
N GLY A 240 0.54 -10.31 -16.30
CA GLY A 240 1.55 -11.28 -16.70
C GLY A 240 1.91 -12.32 -15.63
N ALA A 241 1.45 -12.16 -14.38
CA ALA A 241 1.48 -13.24 -13.39
C ALA A 241 0.18 -14.08 -13.50
N PRO A 242 0.16 -15.39 -13.18
CA PRO A 242 -1.10 -16.13 -13.02
C PRO A 242 -1.98 -15.48 -11.94
N ALA A 243 -3.30 -15.59 -12.11
CA ALA A 243 -4.31 -14.91 -11.27
C ALA A 243 -4.38 -15.46 -9.86
#